data_AF-A0A2R9UA01-F1
#
_entry.id   AF-A0A2R9UA01-F1
#
_cell.length_a   1.000
_cell.length_b   1.000
_cell.length_c   1.000
_cell.angle_alpha   90.00
_cell.angle_beta   90.00
_cell.angle_gamma   90.00
#
_symmetry.space_group_name_H-M   'P 1'
#
loop_
_entity.id
_entity.type
_entity.pdbx_description
1 polymer ?
#
loop_
_entity_poly.entity_id
_entity_poly.type
_entity_poly.pdbx_seq_one_letter_code
_entity_poly.pdbx_strand_id
1 'polypeptide(L)'
;MTTATLLVTDVENLGDVVAHLRAAAADLGCGLTVRTLAGDEVDESDAAAAARRDRERKRLPIPVRVDLHALAEGTAVDAAAVLRAARARGLRGGATVDDVRRTTAR
;
A
#
# COMPACT_ATOMS: atom_id res chain seq x y z
N MET A 1 14.71 9.22 9.90
CA MET A 1 14.23 8.43 8.75
C MET A 1 12.81 8.86 8.45
N THR A 2 12.56 9.48 7.29
CA THR A 2 11.22 9.98 6.94
C THR A 2 10.35 8.81 6.50
N THR A 3 9.20 8.62 7.13
CA THR A 3 8.25 7.55 6.80
C THR A 3 6.85 8.11 6.59
N ALA A 4 6.10 7.50 5.67
CA ALA A 4 4.71 7.84 5.41
C ALA A 4 3.87 6.57 5.24
N THR A 5 2.61 6.59 5.68
CA THR A 5 1.77 5.38 5.72
C THR A 5 0.55 5.50 4.81
N LEU A 6 0.31 4.45 4.02
CA LEU A 6 -0.89 4.26 3.21
C LEU A 6 -1.77 3.16 3.80
N LEU A 7 -3.08 3.32 3.68
CA LEU A 7 -4.08 2.30 3.93
C LEU A 7 -4.70 1.89 2.60
N VAL A 8 -4.61 0.61 2.26
CA VAL A 8 -5.17 0.07 1.01
C VAL A 8 -6.24 -0.94 1.34
N THR A 9 -7.47 -0.69 0.86
CA THR A 9 -8.70 -1.40 1.27
C THR A 9 -9.34 -2.20 0.15
N ASP A 10 -8.75 -2.23 -1.04
CA ASP A 10 -9.29 -2.95 -2.19
C ASP A 10 -8.22 -3.91 -2.70
N VAL A 11 -8.37 -5.19 -2.34
CA VAL A 11 -7.38 -6.23 -2.63
C VAL A 11 -8.07 -7.40 -3.33
N GLU A 12 -8.67 -7.12 -4.48
CA GLU A 12 -8.99 -8.18 -5.44
C GLU A 12 -7.71 -8.92 -5.88
N ASN A 13 -6.54 -8.25 -5.83
CA ASN A 13 -5.21 -8.84 -5.97
C ASN A 13 -4.14 -8.02 -5.22
N LEU A 14 -3.79 -8.44 -4.00
CA LEU A 14 -2.77 -7.76 -3.19
C LEU A 14 -1.39 -7.73 -3.86
N GLY A 15 -1.04 -8.77 -4.64
CA GLY A 15 0.22 -8.81 -5.39
C GLY A 15 0.33 -7.68 -6.41
N ASP A 16 -0.71 -7.47 -7.23
CA ASP A 16 -0.73 -6.40 -8.24
C ASP A 16 -0.68 -5.00 -7.59
N VAL A 17 -1.42 -4.83 -6.50
CA VAL A 17 -1.41 -3.58 -5.70
C VAL A 17 -0.01 -3.25 -5.21
N VAL A 18 0.68 -4.23 -4.59
CA VAL A 18 2.04 -4.05 -4.09
C VAL A 18 3.01 -3.80 -5.23
N ALA A 19 2.86 -4.48 -6.37
CA ALA A 19 3.69 -4.24 -7.55
C ALA A 19 3.55 -2.81 -8.10
N HIS A 20 2.32 -2.29 -8.20
CA HIS A 20 2.07 -0.91 -8.63
C HIS A 20 2.64 0.11 -7.64
N LEU A 21 2.49 -0.13 -6.34
CA LEU A 21 3.05 0.74 -5.29
C LEU A 21 4.57 0.69 -5.27
N ARG A 22 5.18 -0.48 -5.46
CA ARG A 22 6.64 -0.64 -5.52
C ARG A 22 7.23 0.07 -6.71
N ALA A 23 6.63 -0.08 -7.89
CA ALA A 23 7.06 0.66 -9.08
C ALA A 23 6.94 2.18 -8.87
N ALA A 24 5.81 2.65 -8.32
CA ALA A 24 5.60 4.07 -8.03
C ALA A 24 6.57 4.62 -6.97
N ALA A 25 6.86 3.85 -5.93
CA ALA A 25 7.82 4.23 -4.89
C ALA A 25 9.25 4.28 -5.44
N ALA A 26 9.63 3.31 -6.26
CA ALA A 26 10.96 3.26 -6.88
C ALA A 26 11.21 4.47 -7.80
N ASP A 27 10.23 4.87 -8.62
CA ASP A 27 10.32 6.08 -9.44
C ASP A 27 10.57 7.36 -8.62
N LEU A 28 10.17 7.35 -7.35
CA LEU A 28 10.26 8.47 -6.42
C LEU A 28 11.41 8.29 -5.40
N GLY A 29 12.30 7.31 -5.58
CA GLY A 29 13.42 7.06 -4.67
C GLY A 29 13.00 6.60 -3.26
N CYS A 30 11.84 5.94 -3.17
CA CYS A 30 11.29 5.42 -1.93
C CYS A 30 11.31 3.88 -1.91
N GLY A 31 11.56 3.30 -0.74
CA GLY A 31 11.28 1.90 -0.44
C GLY A 31 9.92 1.75 0.23
N LEU A 32 9.43 0.51 0.32
CA LEU A 32 8.17 0.20 0.99
C LEU A 32 8.23 -1.11 1.78
N THR A 33 7.43 -1.16 2.84
CA THR A 33 7.13 -2.36 3.62
C THR A 33 5.61 -2.52 3.72
N VAL A 34 5.10 -3.73 3.53
CA VAL A 34 3.66 -4.03 3.58
C VAL A 34 3.36 -4.86 4.82
N ARG A 35 2.35 -4.43 5.58
CA ARG A 35 1.91 -5.11 6.80
C ARG A 35 0.40 -5.25 6.82
N THR A 36 -0.10 -6.28 7.48
CA THR A 36 -1.51 -6.38 7.86
C THR A 36 -1.83 -5.28 8.89
N LEU A 37 -3.12 -4.99 9.13
CA LEU A 37 -3.50 -4.08 10.23
C LEU A 37 -3.09 -4.61 11.62
N ALA A 38 -2.90 -5.93 11.77
CA ALA A 38 -2.40 -6.53 13.00
C ALA A 38 -0.88 -6.36 13.17
N GLY A 39 -0.18 -5.89 12.13
CA GLY A 39 1.26 -5.61 12.15
C GLY A 39 2.14 -6.73 11.60
N ASP A 40 1.55 -7.84 11.18
CA ASP A 40 2.25 -8.95 10.53
C ASP A 40 2.79 -8.50 9.17
N GLU A 41 4.03 -8.86 8.87
CA GLU A 41 4.61 -8.61 7.55
C GLU A 41 3.91 -9.49 6.51
N VAL A 42 3.54 -8.88 5.38
CA VAL A 42 2.90 -9.61 4.29
C VAL A 42 3.98 -10.15 3.37
N ASP A 43 4.13 -11.47 3.31
CA ASP A 43 4.91 -12.11 2.25
C ASP A 43 4.11 -12.07 0.93
N GLU A 44 4.66 -11.38 -0.06
CA GLU A 44 4.06 -11.20 -1.39
C GLU A 44 3.80 -12.53 -2.12
N SER A 45 4.64 -13.54 -1.87
CA SER A 45 4.54 -14.87 -2.48
C SER A 45 3.35 -15.65 -1.94
N ASP A 46 3.11 -15.55 -0.63
CA ASP A 46 1.97 -16.18 0.05
C ASP A 46 0.68 -15.38 -0.18
N ALA A 47 0.78 -14.05 -0.28
CA ALA A 47 -0.36 -13.17 -0.53
C ALA A 47 -1.03 -13.43 -1.88
N ALA A 48 -0.27 -13.71 -2.94
CA ALA A 48 -0.85 -14.06 -4.24
C ALA A 48 -1.62 -15.40 -4.20
N ALA A 49 -1.07 -16.40 -3.50
CA ALA A 49 -1.70 -17.71 -3.32
C ALA A 49 -2.91 -17.66 -2.38
N ALA A 50 -2.88 -16.81 -1.36
CA ALA A 50 -3.97 -16.56 -0.44
C ALA A 50 -5.09 -15.74 -1.08
N ALA A 51 -4.77 -14.67 -1.82
CA ALA A 51 -5.75 -13.85 -2.54
C ALA A 51 -6.52 -14.67 -3.58
N ARG A 52 -5.86 -15.60 -4.29
CA ARG A 52 -6.52 -16.53 -5.21
C ARG A 52 -7.52 -17.45 -4.50
N ARG A 53 -7.16 -17.96 -3.31
CA ARG A 53 -8.03 -18.83 -2.48
C ARG A 53 -9.16 -18.06 -1.79
N ASP A 54 -8.93 -16.82 -1.39
CA ASP A 54 -9.94 -15.97 -0.74
C ASP A 54 -10.95 -15.41 -1.77
N ARG A 55 -10.54 -15.22 -3.04
CA ARG A 55 -11.43 -14.90 -4.16
C ARG A 55 -12.54 -15.97 -4.32
N GLU A 56 -12.20 -17.24 -4.13
CA GLU A 56 -13.15 -18.36 -4.18
C GLU A 56 -14.12 -18.36 -2.98
N ARG A 57 -13.74 -17.72 -1.86
CA ARG A 57 -14.50 -17.75 -0.59
C ARG A 57 -15.34 -16.50 -0.31
N LYS A 58 -15.44 -15.54 -1.24
CA LYS A 58 -16.15 -14.24 -1.06
C LYS A 58 -15.70 -13.47 0.20
N ARG A 59 -14.43 -13.62 0.61
CA ARG A 59 -13.92 -12.88 1.77
C ARG A 59 -13.74 -11.40 1.41
N LEU A 60 -14.12 -10.55 2.35
CA LEU A 60 -14.00 -9.09 2.24
C LEU A 60 -12.54 -8.69 1.98
N PRO A 61 -12.29 -7.55 1.32
CA PRO A 61 -10.93 -7.04 1.14
C PRO A 61 -10.18 -6.97 2.46
N ILE A 62 -8.95 -7.47 2.51
CA ILE A 62 -8.08 -7.35 3.69
C ILE A 62 -7.38 -5.99 3.63
N PRO A 63 -7.70 -5.04 4.52
CA PRO A 63 -6.97 -3.79 4.57
C PRO A 63 -5.50 -4.05 4.96
N VAL A 64 -4.59 -3.42 4.22
CA VAL A 64 -3.16 -3.46 4.51
C VAL A 64 -2.61 -2.06 4.77
N ARG A 65 -1.58 -2.01 5.61
CA ARG A 65 -0.76 -0.85 5.89
C ARG A 65 0.50 -0.92 5.03
N VAL A 66 0.80 0.15 4.31
CA VAL A 66 2.05 0.28 3.56
C VAL A 66 2.85 1.41 4.14
N ASP A 67 4.03 1.10 4.67
CA ASP A 67 4.95 2.08 5.21
C ASP A 67 6.03 2.37 4.16
N LEU A 68 6.08 3.62 3.71
CA LEU A 68 7.04 4.14 2.76
C LEU A 68 8.23 4.73 3.51
N HIS A 69 9.43 4.58 2.98
CA HIS A 69 10.65 5.15 3.54
C HIS A 69 11.56 5.71 2.45
N ALA A 70 12.25 6.82 2.74
CA ALA A 70 13.22 7.38 1.81
C ALA A 70 14.45 6.45 1.68
N LEU A 71 14.94 6.24 0.45
CA LEU A 71 16.17 5.47 0.20
C LEU A 71 17.44 6.32 0.34
N ALA A 72 17.31 7.64 0.18
CA ALA A 72 18.39 8.60 0.35
C ALA A 72 18.16 9.46 1.59
N GLU A 73 19.25 9.77 2.30
CA GLU A 73 19.22 10.61 3.49
C GLU A 73 18.88 12.07 3.10
N GLY A 74 17.99 12.71 3.87
CA GLY A 74 17.52 14.07 3.59
C GLY A 74 16.32 14.18 2.64
N THR A 75 15.86 13.07 2.05
CA THR A 75 14.68 13.09 1.16
C THR A 75 13.37 12.96 1.95
N ALA A 76 12.38 13.79 1.60
CA ALA A 76 11.02 13.68 2.14
C ALA A 76 10.21 12.64 1.35
N VAL A 77 9.42 11.82 2.05
CA VAL A 77 8.54 10.84 1.44
C VAL A 77 7.17 11.50 1.17
N ASP A 78 6.78 11.59 -0.10
CA ASP A 78 5.44 12.05 -0.49
C ASP A 78 4.53 10.85 -0.80
N ALA A 79 3.81 10.39 0.22
CA ALA A 79 2.83 9.31 0.08
C ALA A 79 1.70 9.63 -0.91
N ALA A 80 1.30 10.90 -1.05
CA ALA A 80 0.27 11.30 -1.99
C ALA A 80 0.76 11.25 -3.44
N ALA A 81 2.04 11.57 -3.69
CA ALA A 81 2.67 11.36 -5.00
C ALA A 81 2.76 9.87 -5.34
N VAL A 82 3.21 9.01 -4.41
CA VAL A 82 3.26 7.56 -4.60
C VAL A 82 1.88 7.02 -4.94
N LEU A 83 0.85 7.41 -4.18
CA LEU A 83 -0.52 6.96 -4.42
C LEU A 83 -1.07 7.42 -5.78
N ARG A 84 -0.78 8.66 -6.20
CA ARG A 84 -1.15 9.16 -7.55
C ARG A 84 -0.45 8.37 -8.65
N ALA A 85 0.84 8.11 -8.50
CA ALA A 85 1.63 7.34 -9.46
C ALA A 85 1.20 5.86 -9.53
N ALA A 86 0.75 5.28 -8.42
CA ALA A 86 0.19 3.93 -8.39
C ALA A 86 -1.21 3.88 -9.04
N ARG A 87 -2.05 4.92 -8.85
CA ARG A 87 -3.36 5.05 -9.51
C ARG A 87 -3.23 5.15 -11.03
N ALA A 88 -2.24 5.90 -11.53
CA ALA A 88 -1.92 5.96 -12.95
C ALA A 88 -1.56 4.58 -13.56
N ARG A 89 -1.17 3.61 -12.72
CA ARG A 89 -0.85 2.23 -13.10
C ARG A 89 -2.01 1.25 -12.93
N GLY A 90 -3.17 1.71 -12.45
CA GLY A 90 -4.37 0.89 -12.31
C GLY A 90 -4.80 0.61 -10.87
N LEU A 91 -4.12 1.17 -9.85
CA LEU A 91 -4.58 1.06 -8.46
C LEU A 91 -5.94 1.75 -8.29
N ARG A 92 -6.95 0.99 -7.84
CA ARG A 92 -8.34 1.48 -7.68
C ARG A 92 -8.68 1.95 -6.26
N GLY A 93 -8.14 1.29 -5.25
CA GLY A 93 -8.37 1.60 -3.83
C GLY A 93 -7.11 2.04 -3.10
N GLY A 94 -7.27 2.91 -2.11
CA GLY A 94 -6.18 3.34 -1.23
C GLY A 94 -6.27 4.81 -0.84
N ALA A 95 -5.83 5.11 0.37
CA ALA A 95 -5.78 6.45 0.95
C ALA A 95 -4.51 6.62 1.80
N THR A 96 -4.07 7.87 1.97
CA THR A 96 -3.05 8.16 2.98
C THR A 96 -3.68 8.12 4.37
N VAL A 97 -2.91 7.82 5.42
CA VAL A 97 -3.42 7.88 6.80
C VAL A 97 -3.91 9.30 7.15
N ASP A 98 -3.26 10.33 6.62
CA ASP A 98 -3.67 11.73 6.84
C ASP A 98 -5.04 12.03 6.19
N ASP A 99 -5.32 11.49 5.00
CA ASP A 99 -6.63 11.61 4.35
C ASP A 99 -7.73 10.92 5.18
N VAL A 100 -7.42 9.74 5.73
CA VAL A 100 -8.36 9.00 6.59
C VAL A 100 -8.62 9.76 7.89
N ARG A 101 -7.57 10.26 8.55
CA ARG A 101 -7.71 11.07 9.78
C ARG A 101 -8.52 12.34 9.55
N ARG A 102 -8.34 12.99 8.39
CA ARG A 102 -9.09 14.20 8.03
C ARG A 102 -10.58 13.90 7.80
N THR A 103 -10.91 12.74 7.27
CA THR A 103 -12.30 12.35 6.99
C THR A 103 -13.01 11.79 8.22
N THR A 104 -12.31 11.14 9.15
CA THR A 104 -12.89 10.61 10.42
C THR A 104 -13.03 11.65 11.53
N ALA A 105 -12.35 12.80 11.42
CA ALA A 105 -12.49 13.91 12.37
C ALA A 105 -13.71 14.84 12.08
N ARG A 106 -14.56 14.48 11.11
CA ARG A 106 -15.83 15.15 10.80
C ARG A 106 -17.00 14.36 11.36
#